data_AF-A0A2W5EVJ7-F1
#
_entry.id   AF-A0A2W5EVJ7-F1
#
_cell.length_a   1.000
_cell.length_b   1.000
_cell.length_c   1.000
_cell.angle_alpha   90.00
_cell.angle_beta   90.00
_cell.angle_gamma   90.00
#
_symmetry.space_group_name_H-M   'P 1'
#
loop_
_entity.id
_entity.type
_entity.pdbx_description
1 polymer ?
#
loop_
_entity_poly.entity_id
_entity_poly.type
_entity_poly.pdbx_seq_one_letter_code
_entity_poly.pdbx_strand_id
1 'polypeptide(L)' 'MPIIAPSFLASDFLRLGEEVAMVNKSEAEWLHLDVMDGRFVPNISFGMDIIKAISSQTSKICDVHLMIEEPGNY' A
#
# COMPACT_ATOMS: atom_id res chain seq x y z
N MET A 1 14.07 -2.70 17.63
CA MET A 1 14.25 -1.55 16.72
C MET A 1 12.87 -1.08 16.28
N PRO A 2 12.70 0.21 15.94
CA PRO A 2 11.44 0.69 15.37
C PRO A 2 11.20 0.03 14.00
N ILE A 3 9.93 -0.16 13.63
CA ILE A 3 9.52 -0.59 12.28
C ILE A 3 9.27 0.67 11.45
N ILE A 4 9.81 0.70 10.23
CA ILE A 4 9.52 1.76 9.26
C ILE A 4 8.66 1.20 8.13
N ALA A 5 7.55 1.89 7.84
CA ALA A 5 6.58 1.50 6.82
C ALA A 5 6.21 2.70 5.92
N PRO A 6 6.93 2.93 4.80
CA PRO A 6 6.58 4.00 3.87
C PRO A 6 5.17 3.79 3.30
N SER A 7 4.32 4.82 3.37
CA SER A 7 2.97 4.77 2.79
C SER A 7 3.00 5.03 1.28
N PHE A 8 2.43 4.09 0.54
CA PHE A 8 2.30 4.18 -0.91
C PHE A 8 1.21 5.16 -1.34
N LEU A 9 0.36 5.63 -0.44
CA LEU A 9 -0.58 6.71 -0.76
C LEU A 9 0.12 7.98 -1.25
N ALA A 10 1.37 8.21 -0.82
CA ALA A 10 2.19 9.35 -1.22
C ALA A 10 3.13 9.08 -2.42
N SER A 11 3.05 7.90 -3.03
CA SER A 11 3.94 7.50 -4.13
C SER A 11 3.52 8.11 -5.49
N ASP A 12 4.44 8.16 -6.46
CA ASP A 12 4.06 8.46 -7.84
C ASP A 12 3.33 7.27 -8.46
N PHE A 13 2.00 7.37 -8.56
CA PHE A 13 1.17 6.30 -9.13
C PHE A 13 1.46 5.99 -10.60
N LEU A 14 2.06 6.92 -11.36
CA LEU A 14 2.49 6.64 -12.74
C LEU A 14 3.71 5.70 -12.78
N ARG A 15 4.41 5.52 -11.65
CA ARG A 15 5.68 4.80 -11.55
C ARG A 15 5.72 3.81 -10.38
N LEU A 16 4.57 3.23 -10.01
CA LEU A 16 4.46 2.30 -8.87
C LEU A 16 5.51 1.18 -8.85
N GLY A 17 5.88 0.61 -10.01
CA GLY A 17 6.92 -0.42 -10.07
C GLY A 17 8.30 0.10 -9.64
N GLU A 18 8.62 1.35 -9.97
CA GLU A 18 9.86 2.00 -9.53
C GLU A 18 9.81 2.33 -8.03
N GLU A 19 8.66 2.77 -7.54
CA GLU A 19 8.42 3.04 -6.11
C GLU A 19 8.61 1.77 -5.26
N VAL A 20 8.06 0.63 -5.71
CA VAL A 20 8.29 -0.69 -5.07
C VAL A 20 9.78 -1.04 -5.11
N ALA A 21 10.45 -0.88 -6.26
CA ALA A 21 11.87 -1.20 -6.40
C ALA A 21 12.75 -0.31 -5.50
N MET A 22 12.38 0.96 -5.31
CA MET A 22 13.06 1.89 -4.41
C MET A 22 12.91 1.42 -2.95
N VAL A 23 11.68 1.14 -2.50
CA VAL A 23 11.43 0.71 -1.12
C VAL A 23 12.05 -0.66 -0.84
N ASN A 24 12.06 -1.57 -1.81
CA ASN A 24 12.77 -2.86 -1.70
C ASN A 24 14.26 -2.70 -1.35
N LYS A 25 14.91 -1.66 -1.89
CA LYS A 25 16.33 -1.36 -1.63
C LYS A 25 16.57 -0.57 -0.35
N SER A 26 15.51 -0.09 0.30
CA SER A 26 15.61 0.65 1.56
C SER A 26 15.70 -0.28 2.77
N GLU A 27 16.06 0.29 3.91
CA GLU A 27 16.07 -0.41 5.21
C GLU A 27 14.67 -0.65 5.79
N ALA A 28 13.62 -0.04 5.23
CA ALA A 28 12.26 -0.23 5.72
C ALA A 28 11.86 -1.71 5.69
N GLU A 29 11.22 -2.20 6.75
CA GLU A 29 10.77 -3.59 6.82
C GLU A 29 9.42 -3.78 6.13
N TRP A 30 8.55 -2.77 6.23
CA TRP A 30 7.15 -2.84 5.83
C TRP A 30 6.85 -1.84 4.72
N LEU A 31 5.76 -2.08 4.01
CA LEU A 31 5.21 -1.23 2.97
C LEU A 31 3.74 -0.99 3.33
N HIS A 32 3.37 0.26 3.60
CA HIS A 32 2.03 0.61 4.06
C HIS A 32 1.11 0.93 2.88
N LEU A 33 -0.07 0.32 2.87
CA LEU A 33 -1.05 0.35 1.77
C LEU A 33 -2.40 0.83 2.30
N ASP A 34 -2.71 2.09 2.04
CA ASP A 34 -3.96 2.73 2.44
C ASP A 34 -5.07 2.48 1.41
N VAL A 35 -6.08 1.66 1.77
CA VAL A 35 -7.25 1.36 0.92
C VAL A 35 -8.43 2.19 1.36
N MET A 36 -8.97 3.02 0.47
CA MET A 36 -10.06 3.95 0.75
C MET A 36 -11.20 3.76 -0.25
N ASP A 37 -12.44 3.68 0.23
CA ASP A 37 -13.65 3.39 -0.57
C ASP A 37 -14.55 4.60 -0.90
N GLY A 38 -14.19 5.80 -0.45
CA GLY A 38 -15.05 6.99 -0.62
C GLY A 38 -16.28 7.03 0.29
N ARG A 39 -16.48 6.01 1.14
CA ARG A 39 -17.62 5.89 2.07
C ARG A 39 -17.18 6.05 3.52
N PHE A 40 -16.18 5.28 3.94
CA PHE A 40 -15.59 5.40 5.28
C PHE A 40 -14.74 6.66 5.42
N VAL A 41 -14.04 7.03 4.34
CA VAL A 41 -13.32 8.31 4.18
C VAL A 41 -13.71 8.93 2.83
N PRO A 42 -13.64 10.26 2.64
CA PRO A 42 -14.15 10.91 1.42
C PRO A 42 -13.31 10.63 0.17
N ASN A 43 -12.04 10.21 0.32
CA ASN A 43 -11.14 9.95 -0.79
C ASN A 43 -11.26 8.49 -1.25
N ILE A 44 -10.88 8.23 -2.50
CA ILE A 44 -10.69 6.88 -3.06
C ILE A 44 -9.21 6.76 -3.44
N SER A 45 -8.56 5.68 -3.00
CA SER A 45 -7.15 5.40 -3.31
C SER A 45 -7.04 4.32 -4.39
N PHE A 46 -6.80 3.08 -3.99
CA PHE A 46 -6.63 1.91 -4.85
C PHE A 46 -7.18 0.65 -4.19
N GLY A 47 -7.55 -0.35 -4.99
CA GLY A 47 -8.16 -1.60 -4.53
C GLY A 47 -7.20 -2.80 -4.51
N MET A 48 -7.78 -3.98 -4.30
CA MET A 48 -7.04 -5.24 -4.11
C MET A 48 -6.20 -5.66 -5.33
N ASP A 49 -6.60 -5.30 -6.54
CA ASP A 49 -5.81 -5.60 -7.75
C ASP A 49 -4.45 -4.88 -7.75
N ILE A 50 -4.41 -3.63 -7.25
CA ILE A 50 -3.16 -2.88 -7.11
C ILE A 50 -2.32 -3.46 -5.97
N ILE A 51 -2.94 -3.82 -4.85
CA ILE A 51 -2.24 -4.51 -3.75
C ILE A 51 -1.61 -5.81 -4.24
N LYS A 52 -2.33 -6.60 -5.03
CA LYS A 52 -1.83 -7.85 -5.61
C LYS A 52 -0.67 -7.61 -6.57
N ALA A 53 -0.73 -6.56 -7.39
CA ALA A 53 0.37 -6.17 -8.25
C ALA A 53 1.61 -5.77 -7.44
N ILE A 54 1.45 -4.95 -6.40
CA ILE A 54 2.55 -4.54 -5.50
C ILE A 54 3.12 -5.73 -4.74
N SER A 55 2.27 -6.59 -4.15
CA SER A 55 2.70 -7.74 -3.35
C SER A 55 3.49 -8.75 -4.15
N SER A 56 3.21 -8.88 -5.46
CA SER A 56 3.99 -9.74 -6.37
C SER A 56 5.41 -9.22 -6.68
N GLN A 57 5.71 -7.96 -6.38
CA GLN A 57 7.00 -7.32 -6.70
C GLN A 57 7.78 -6.86 -5.46
N THR A 58 7.14 -6.76 -4.30
CA THR A 58 7.80 -6.33 -3.06
C THR A 58 8.40 -7.51 -2.29
N SER A 59 9.55 -7.29 -1.65
CA SER A 59 10.12 -8.21 -0.66
C SER A 59 9.77 -7.82 0.78
N LYS A 60 9.04 -6.72 0.96
CA LYS A 60 8.65 -6.16 2.26
C LYS A 60 7.31 -6.73 2.73
N ILE A 61 7.05 -6.65 4.03
CA ILE A 61 5.72 -6.99 4.58
C ILE A 61 4.72 -5.95 4.08
N CYS A 62 3.62 -6.41 3.48
CA CYS A 62 2.52 -5.53 3.08
C CYS A 62 1.62 -5.27 4.30
N ASP A 63 1.66 -4.05 4.79
CA ASP A 63 0.81 -3.56 5.88
C ASP A 63 -0.42 -2.87 5.29
N VAL A 64 -1.55 -3.59 5.25
CA VAL A 64 -2.77 -3.13 4.57
C VAL A 64 -3.69 -2.45 5.58
N HIS A 65 -3.93 -1.17 5.37
CA HIS A 65 -4.83 -0.35 6.18
C HIS A 65 -6.14 -0.15 5.44
N LEU A 66 -7.17 -0.87 5.89
CA LEU A 66 -8.51 -0.83 5.31
C LEU A 66 -9.32 0.31 5.92
N MET A 67 -9.43 1.42 5.19
CA MET A 67 -10.35 2.52 5.46
C MET A 67 -11.60 2.38 4.60
N ILE A 68 -12.33 1.28 4.81
CA ILE A 68 -13.52 0.88 4.05
C ILE A 68 -14.66 0.46 4.98
N GLU A 69 -15.91 0.66 4.55
CA GLU A 69 -17.09 0.44 5.40
C GLU A 69 -17.35 -1.06 5.69
N GLU A 70 -17.11 -1.94 4.70
CA GLU A 70 -17.38 -3.37 4.78
C GLU A 70 -16.12 -4.22 4.52
N PRO A 71 -15.13 -4.23 5.44
CA PRO A 71 -13.83 -4.86 5.19
C PRO A 71 -13.88 -6.39 5.12
N GLY A 72 -14.89 -7.05 5.69
CA GLY A 72 -15.02 -8.51 5.66
C GLY A 72 -15.31 -9.11 4.28
N ASN A 73 -15.55 -8.27 3.27
CA ASN A 73 -15.84 -8.70 1.90
C ASN A 73 -14.59 -8.83 1.00
N TYR A 74 -13.39 -8.54 1.52
CA TYR A 74 -12.15 -8.43 0.75
C TYR A 74 -11.05 -9.37 1.24
#